data_AF-A0A7W9GVC4-F1
#
_entry.id   AF-A0A7W9GVC4-F1
#
_cell.length_a   1.000
_cell.length_b   1.000
_cell.length_c   1.000
_cell.angle_alpha   90.00
_cell.angle_beta   90.00
_cell.angle_gamma   90.00
#
_symmetry.space_group_name_H-M   'P 1'
#
loop_
_entity.id
_entity.type
_entity.pdbx_description
1 polymer ?
#
loop_
_entity_poly.entity_id
_entity_poly.type
_entity_poly.pdbx_seq_one_letter_code
_entity_poly.pdbx_strand_id
1 'polypeptide(L)'
;MLELAHPEPGVYLAGMKSYGRGPTFLAMTGYEQVRSIAADFAGDRASAERVELVLPESGVCGGSGGYDGDDASGGCCGVSAGPELITLIAPVRTLG
;
A
#
# COMPACT_ATOMS: atom_id res chain seq x y z
N MET A 1 16.05 -2.91 1.09
CA MET A 1 15.78 -3.27 2.50
C MET A 1 16.01 -2.13 3.51
N LEU A 2 17.08 -1.31 3.40
CA LEU A 2 17.29 -0.16 4.31
C LEU A 2 16.05 0.75 4.41
N GLU A 3 15.30 0.88 3.31
CA GLU A 3 14.07 1.67 3.22
C GLU A 3 12.91 1.15 4.09
N LEU A 4 12.93 -0.14 4.50
CA LEU A 4 11.92 -0.75 5.36
C LEU A 4 12.38 -0.87 6.83
N ALA A 5 13.66 -0.69 7.09
CA ALA A 5 14.22 -0.80 8.43
C ALA A 5 13.83 0.42 9.28
N HIS A 6 13.37 0.18 10.50
CA HIS A 6 13.17 1.23 11.50
C HIS A 6 14.52 1.52 12.22
N PRO A 7 14.71 2.70 12.83
CA PRO A 7 15.90 2.99 13.64
C PRO A 7 16.07 2.05 14.84
N GLU A 8 14.99 1.47 15.35
CA GLU A 8 15.08 0.41 16.35
C GLU A 8 15.60 -0.89 15.71
N PRO A 9 16.67 -1.51 16.24
CA PRO A 9 17.24 -2.71 15.65
C PRO A 9 16.23 -3.87 15.58
N GLY A 10 16.21 -4.57 14.44
CA GLY A 10 15.33 -5.72 14.23
C GLY A 10 13.87 -5.38 13.97
N VAL A 11 13.51 -4.10 13.89
CA VAL A 11 12.15 -3.64 13.57
C VAL A 11 12.08 -3.23 12.10
N TYR A 12 11.07 -3.75 11.41
CA TYR A 12 10.80 -3.46 10.00
C TYR A 12 9.35 -3.02 9.83
N LEU A 13 9.13 -2.07 8.92
CA LEU A 13 7.81 -1.59 8.56
C LEU A 13 7.40 -2.18 7.21
N ALA A 14 6.19 -2.72 7.15
CA ALA A 14 5.58 -3.22 5.94
C ALA A 14 4.14 -2.71 5.80
N GLY A 15 3.58 -2.85 4.60
CA GLY A 15 2.21 -2.47 4.33
C GLY A 15 2.04 -0.97 4.05
N MET A 16 0.85 -0.46 4.38
CA MET A 16 0.51 0.95 4.20
C MET A 16 1.42 1.90 4.98
N LYS A 17 2.03 1.44 6.09
CA LYS A 17 2.91 2.27 6.92
C LYS A 17 4.26 2.60 6.25
N SER A 18 4.76 1.70 5.40
CA SER A 18 5.97 1.91 4.59
C SER A 18 5.68 2.53 3.22
N TYR A 19 4.42 2.53 2.76
CA TYR A 19 4.00 3.00 1.43
C TYR A 19 3.74 4.52 1.32
N GLY A 20 3.97 5.29 2.39
CA GLY A 20 3.86 6.75 2.36
C GLY A 20 2.42 7.28 2.25
N ARG A 21 2.24 8.46 1.63
CA ARG A 21 0.93 9.17 1.56
C ARG A 21 0.04 8.78 0.37
N GLY A 22 0.35 7.68 -0.31
CA GLY A 22 -0.50 7.19 -1.40
C GLY A 22 -1.91 6.84 -0.88
N PRO A 23 -3.00 7.24 -1.57
CA PRO A 23 -4.36 6.97 -1.09
C PRO A 23 -4.76 5.49 -1.20
N THR A 24 -4.04 4.72 -2.03
CA THR A 24 -4.36 3.31 -2.31
C THR A 24 -3.15 2.43 -2.11
N PHE A 25 -3.28 1.46 -1.21
CA PHE A 25 -2.29 0.43 -0.99
C PHE A 25 -2.63 -0.83 -1.79
N LEU A 26 -1.73 -1.26 -2.67
CA LEU A 26 -1.89 -2.50 -3.42
C LEU A 26 -1.34 -3.68 -2.61
N ALA A 27 -2.11 -4.75 -2.43
CA ALA A 27 -1.65 -5.92 -1.68
C ALA A 27 -0.30 -6.46 -2.19
N MET A 28 -0.07 -6.41 -3.51
CA MET A 28 1.18 -6.84 -4.13
C MET A 28 2.40 -6.04 -3.66
N THR A 29 2.27 -4.73 -3.38
CA THR A 29 3.40 -3.95 -2.85
C THR A 29 3.75 -4.39 -1.43
N GLY A 30 2.76 -4.77 -0.62
CA GLY A 30 2.98 -5.35 0.70
C GLY A 30 3.65 -6.71 0.66
N TYR A 31 3.22 -7.57 -0.27
CA TYR A 31 3.83 -8.88 -0.45
C TYR A 31 5.30 -8.76 -0.85
N GLU A 32 5.65 -7.83 -1.74
CA GLU A 32 7.05 -7.59 -2.08
C GLU A 32 7.89 -7.13 -0.87
N GLN A 33 7.35 -6.23 -0.06
CA GLN A 33 8.05 -5.75 1.14
C GLN A 33 8.32 -6.90 2.13
N VAL A 34 7.31 -7.75 2.39
CA VAL A 34 7.45 -8.92 3.28
C VAL A 34 8.44 -9.92 2.70
N ARG A 35 8.42 -10.19 1.39
CA ARG A 35 9.39 -11.05 0.71
C ARG A 35 10.83 -10.54 0.90
N SER A 36 11.07 -9.24 0.69
CA SER A 36 12.38 -8.61 0.89
C SER A 36 12.87 -8.75 2.34
N ILE A 37 12.00 -8.55 3.33
CA ILE A 37 12.31 -8.71 4.77
C ILE A 37 12.62 -10.18 5.09
N ALA A 38 11.82 -11.12 4.60
CA ALA A 38 12.02 -12.54 4.85
C ALA A 38 13.37 -13.03 4.27
N ALA A 39 13.76 -12.55 3.09
CA ALA A 39 15.05 -12.85 2.49
C ALA A 39 16.22 -12.33 3.33
N ASP A 40 16.09 -11.15 3.94
CA ASP A 40 17.08 -10.63 4.88
C ASP A 40 17.24 -11.53 6.10
N PHE A 41 16.12 -11.92 6.72
CA PHE A 41 16.13 -12.84 7.87
C PHE A 41 16.70 -14.21 7.54
N ALA A 42 16.59 -14.66 6.28
CA ALA A 42 17.23 -15.86 5.80
C ALA A 42 18.73 -15.70 5.48
N GLY A 43 19.28 -14.49 5.58
CA GLY A 43 20.67 -14.16 5.23
C GLY A 43 20.93 -14.04 3.73
N ASP A 44 19.90 -14.10 2.88
CA ASP A 44 20.00 -13.93 1.44
C ASP A 44 19.85 -12.45 1.06
N ARG A 45 20.94 -11.71 1.28
CA ARG A 45 20.98 -10.28 1.02
C ARG A 45 20.78 -9.93 -0.46
N ALA A 46 21.27 -10.77 -1.37
CA ALA A 46 21.08 -10.56 -2.80
C ALA A 46 19.59 -10.62 -3.16
N SER A 47 18.85 -11.59 -2.60
CA SER A 47 17.39 -11.65 -2.78
C SER A 47 16.65 -10.51 -2.09
N ALA A 48 17.07 -10.11 -0.89
CA ALA A 48 16.47 -8.99 -0.17
C ALA A 48 16.59 -7.65 -0.91
N GLU A 49 17.62 -7.48 -1.73
CA GLU A 49 17.88 -6.26 -2.52
C GLU A 49 17.20 -6.24 -3.90
N ARG A 50 16.76 -7.40 -4.42
CA ARG A 50 16.00 -7.45 -5.68
C ARG A 50 14.58 -6.95 -5.47
N VAL A 51 14.07 -6.19 -6.44
CA VAL A 51 12.65 -5.85 -6.57
C VAL A 51 12.01 -6.85 -7.52
N GLU A 52 11.13 -7.70 -6.99
CA GLU A 52 10.36 -8.70 -7.75
C GLU A 52 8.89 -8.28 -7.93
N LEU A 53 8.55 -7.04 -7.56
CA LEU A 53 7.22 -6.46 -7.74
C LEU A 53 6.91 -6.23 -9.23
N VAL A 54 5.86 -6.88 -9.70
CA VAL A 54 5.25 -6.61 -11.01
C VAL A 54 3.85 -6.06 -10.77
N LEU A 55 3.61 -4.82 -11.18
CA LEU A 55 2.28 -4.19 -11.12
C LEU A 55 1.60 -4.25 -12.49
N PRO A 56 0.28 -4.46 -12.54
CA PRO A 56 -0.46 -4.29 -13.78
C PRO A 56 -0.42 -2.82 -14.20
N GLU A 57 -0.45 -2.55 -15.51
CA GLU A 57 -0.45 -1.19 -16.06
C GLU A 57 -1.63 -0.34 -15.55
N SER A 58 -2.76 -1.00 -15.21
CA SER A 58 -3.94 -0.35 -14.63
C SER A 58 -3.74 0.15 -13.19
N GLY A 59 -2.68 -0.29 -12.50
CA GLY A 59 -2.42 0.06 -11.10
C GLY A 59 -3.45 -0.51 -10.11
N VAL A 60 -4.31 -1.45 -10.53
CA VAL A 60 -5.32 -2.09 -9.68
C VAL A 60 -5.02 -3.57 -9.56
N CYS A 61 -4.84 -4.05 -8.33
CA CYS A 61 -4.78 -5.48 -8.04
C CYS A 61 -6.20 -5.95 -7.71
N GLY A 62 -6.81 -6.76 -8.58
CA GLY A 62 -8.09 -7.40 -8.31
C GLY A 62 -7.93 -8.39 -7.14
N GLY A 63 -8.34 -7.99 -5.95
CA GLY A 63 -7.94 -8.67 -4.72
C GLY A 63 -9.03 -8.71 -3.66
N SER A 64 -10.21 -9.22 -4.02
CA SER A 64 -11.13 -9.86 -3.07
C SER A 64 -12.35 -10.47 -3.78
N GLY A 65 -12.19 -11.70 -4.30
CA GLY A 65 -13.33 -12.55 -4.63
C GLY A 65 -13.06 -13.63 -5.68
N GLY A 66 -12.71 -14.84 -5.21
CA GLY A 66 -12.96 -16.11 -5.91
C GLY A 66 -12.06 -16.45 -7.12
N TYR A 67 -11.12 -17.37 -6.90
CA TYR A 67 -10.73 -18.30 -7.96
C TYR A 67 -11.86 -19.33 -8.08
N ASP A 68 -12.28 -19.64 -9.31
CA ASP A 68 -13.42 -20.45 -9.75
C ASP A 68 -14.79 -19.76 -9.77
N GLY A 69 -15.25 -19.46 -11.00
CA GLY A 69 -16.64 -19.14 -11.32
C GLY A 69 -16.77 -18.01 -12.34
N ASP A 70 -17.09 -18.37 -13.59
CA ASP A 70 -17.65 -17.45 -14.59
C ASP A 70 -18.89 -16.76 -14.02
N ASP A 71 -18.73 -15.57 -13.43
CA ASP A 71 -19.81 -14.57 -13.34
C ASP A 71 -19.21 -13.19 -13.07
N ALA A 72 -19.11 -12.41 -14.15
CA ALA A 72 -18.76 -11.00 -14.13
C ALA A 72 -19.90 -10.15 -13.56
N SER A 73 -20.10 -10.15 -12.24
CA SER A 73 -20.87 -9.09 -11.59
C SER A 73 -20.64 -9.07 -10.07
N GLY A 74 -19.90 -8.07 -9.58
CA GLY A 74 -19.92 -7.75 -8.15
C GLY A 74 -18.60 -7.30 -7.53
N GLY A 75 -17.78 -6.50 -8.22
CA GLY A 75 -16.69 -5.78 -7.56
C GLY A 75 -17.26 -4.72 -6.61
N CYS A 76 -17.01 -4.86 -5.31
CA CYS A 76 -17.46 -3.97 -4.22
C CYS A 76 -16.95 -2.51 -4.33
N CYS A 77 -16.06 -2.22 -5.28
CA CYS A 77 -15.64 -0.86 -5.60
C CYS A 77 -16.67 -0.20 -6.51
N GLY A 78 -17.74 0.33 -5.91
CA GLY A 78 -18.52 1.39 -6.56
C GLY A 78 -17.57 2.50 -6.99
N VAL A 79 -17.75 3.02 -8.21
CA VAL A 79 -16.99 4.18 -8.69
C VAL A 79 -17.12 5.26 -7.61
N SER A 80 -15.99 5.66 -7.00
CA SER A 80 -16.02 6.77 -6.05
C SER A 80 -16.57 7.97 -6.81
N ALA A 81 -17.72 8.51 -6.36
CA ALA A 81 -18.11 9.85 -6.75
C ALA A 81 -16.89 10.75 -6.49
N GLY A 82 -16.56 11.61 -7.45
CA GLY A 82 -15.38 12.47 -7.38
C GLY A 82 -15.36 13.29 -6.08
N PRO A 83 -14.19 13.81 -5.67
CA PRO A 83 -14.06 14.54 -4.41
C PRO A 83 -15.00 15.74 -4.38
N GLU A 84 -15.85 15.82 -3.35
CA GLU A 84 -16.70 16.98 -3.11
C GLU A 84 -15.88 18.10 -2.47
N LEU A 85 -15.92 19.29 -3.06
CA LEU A 85 -15.24 20.47 -2.54
C LEU A 85 -15.97 20.99 -1.30
N ILE A 86 -15.28 21.06 -0.17
CA ILE A 86 -15.82 21.66 1.06
C ILE A 86 -15.16 23.02 1.29
N THR A 87 -15.98 24.03 1.57
CA THR A 87 -15.52 25.38 1.91
C THR A 87 -15.06 25.45 3.36
N LEU A 88 -13.78 25.73 3.58
CA LEU A 88 -13.22 25.98 4.91
C LEU A 88 -13.44 27.45 5.28
N ILE A 89 -14.20 27.69 6.35
CA ILE A 89 -14.36 29.03 6.93
C ILE A 89 -13.35 29.16 8.08
N ALA A 90 -12.44 30.14 8.00
CA ALA A 90 -11.52 30.42 9.08
C ALA A 90 -12.25 31.01 10.29
N PRO A 91 -11.94 30.60 11.53
CA PRO A 91 -12.56 31.18 12.71
C PRO A 91 -12.13 32.66 12.87
N VAL A 92 -13.10 33.53 13.12
CA VAL A 92 -12.83 34.92 13.53
C VAL A 92 -12.08 34.90 14.85
N ARG A 93 -10.88 35.46 14.84
CA ARG A 93 -10.07 35.67 16.05
C ARG A 93 -10.57 36.94 16.73
N THR A 94 -11.36 36.80 17.79
CA THR A 94 -11.69 37.92 18.68
C THR A 94 -10.43 38.30 19.44
N LEU A 95 -9.86 39.46 19.12
CA LEU A 95 -8.84 40.12 19.93
C LEU A 95 -9.55 40.75 21.14
N GLY A 96 -9.35 40.16 22.32
CA GLY A 96 -9.62 40.79 23.61
C GLY A 96 -8.37 41.50 24.12
#